data_AF-A0A6N7RQQ1-F1
#
_entry.id   AF-A0A6N7RQQ1-F1
#
_cell.length_a   1.000
_cell.length_b   1.000
_cell.length_c   1.000
_cell.angle_alpha   90.00
_cell.angle_beta   90.00
_cell.angle_gamma   90.00
#
_symmetry.space_group_name_H-M   'P 1'
#
loop_
_entity.id
_entity.type
_entity.pdbx_description
1 polymer ?
#
loop_
_entity_poly.entity_id
_entity_poly.type
_entity_poly.pdbx_seq_one_letter_code
_entity_poly.pdbx_strand_id
1 'polypeptide(L)'
;MIASLTLSGAGTAFAADGAPASDQGASPAATVEAPAGTAAASPLVSASAATGTFSYDQTELTLNSVIKDVFQRATSALCGATDDFVVANPLEWKLAVTGEVDNAFTAPVDELASENSVKQVMTCTCGGNPADGKAIITADVKGIPVSHLLDRAEARDGVNTVTFVSSDGTELAMPISYVVGRHGVLSYEINDEDLSASVGGNNQLWMTRTPANYFVRDVVEVRVTREEEPPANPGEDMTYPNSPNVGVLAASVS
;
A
#
# COMPACT_ATOMS: atom_id res chain seq x y z
N MET A 1 -37.98 -27.73 -45.61
CA MET A 1 -37.71 -29.07 -45.04
C MET A 1 -37.20 -28.87 -43.62
N ILE A 2 -37.96 -29.36 -42.63
CA ILE A 2 -37.56 -29.91 -41.32
C ILE A 2 -36.49 -29.07 -40.57
N ALA A 3 -36.80 -28.11 -39.68
CA ALA A 3 -37.49 -28.18 -38.39
C ALA A 3 -36.96 -29.28 -37.44
N SER A 4 -36.18 -28.91 -36.42
CA SER A 4 -36.14 -29.62 -35.14
C SER A 4 -35.71 -28.67 -34.02
N LEU A 5 -36.73 -28.20 -33.32
CA LEU A 5 -36.73 -27.55 -32.02
C LEU A 5 -37.05 -28.66 -31.01
N THR A 6 -36.29 -28.80 -29.93
CA THR A 6 -36.74 -29.55 -28.74
C THR A 6 -36.47 -28.75 -27.48
N LEU A 7 -37.57 -28.24 -26.94
CA LEU A 7 -37.73 -27.67 -25.62
C LEU A 7 -38.38 -28.74 -24.73
N SER A 8 -37.84 -29.01 -23.53
CA SER A 8 -38.56 -29.49 -22.32
C SER A 8 -37.51 -29.80 -21.24
N GLY A 9 -37.68 -29.47 -19.96
CA GLY A 9 -38.85 -28.93 -19.28
C GLY A 9 -38.47 -28.39 -17.89
N ALA A 10 -39.43 -27.69 -17.29
CA ALA A 10 -39.36 -27.13 -15.95
C ALA A 10 -39.80 -28.15 -14.88
N GLY A 11 -39.25 -28.02 -13.67
CA GLY A 11 -39.73 -28.68 -12.45
C GLY A 11 -39.38 -27.81 -11.23
N THR A 12 -40.38 -27.49 -10.42
CA THR A 12 -40.32 -26.60 -9.25
C THR A 12 -40.05 -27.35 -7.93
N ALA A 13 -39.19 -26.75 -7.10
CA ALA A 13 -39.14 -26.65 -5.62
C ALA A 13 -39.58 -27.82 -4.71
N PHE A 14 -38.73 -28.13 -3.71
CA PHE A 14 -39.08 -28.22 -2.27
C PHE A 14 -37.81 -28.09 -1.41
N ALA A 15 -37.91 -27.36 -0.30
CA ALA A 15 -36.88 -27.22 0.74
C ALA A 15 -37.08 -28.25 1.86
N ALA A 16 -36.00 -28.76 2.46
CA ALA A 16 -35.96 -29.27 3.83
C ALA A 16 -34.50 -29.36 4.36
N ASP A 17 -34.35 -28.99 5.63
CA ASP A 17 -33.16 -28.84 6.49
C ASP A 17 -32.11 -29.97 6.53
N GLY A 18 -30.87 -29.60 6.87
CA GLY A 18 -30.00 -30.43 7.72
C GLY A 18 -28.47 -30.32 7.58
N ALA A 19 -27.84 -29.37 8.29
CA ALA A 19 -26.46 -29.42 8.85
C ALA A 19 -25.24 -29.52 7.87
N PRO A 20 -24.00 -29.18 8.31
CA PRO A 20 -23.08 -28.35 7.54
C PRO A 20 -22.39 -29.10 6.39
N ALA A 21 -22.26 -28.40 5.26
CA ALA A 21 -21.40 -28.82 4.17
C ALA A 21 -19.94 -28.80 4.63
N SER A 22 -19.30 -29.97 4.60
CA SER A 22 -17.84 -30.07 4.49
C SER A 22 -17.43 -29.45 3.16
N ASP A 23 -16.88 -28.24 3.20
CA ASP A 23 -16.34 -27.56 2.03
C ASP A 23 -15.02 -28.24 1.61
N GLN A 24 -15.14 -29.34 0.87
CA GLN A 24 -14.06 -29.86 0.03
C GLN A 24 -14.23 -29.27 -1.38
N GLY A 25 -14.14 -27.95 -1.49
CA GLY A 25 -13.92 -27.27 -2.75
C GLY A 25 -12.44 -27.33 -3.12
N ALA A 26 -12.05 -28.33 -3.93
CA ALA A 26 -10.75 -28.31 -4.58
C ALA A 26 -10.67 -27.09 -5.52
N SER A 27 -9.84 -26.10 -5.16
CA SER A 27 -9.50 -25.00 -6.07
C SER A 27 -8.85 -25.56 -7.34
N PRO A 28 -9.28 -25.16 -8.55
CA PRO A 28 -8.65 -25.60 -9.78
C PRO A 28 -7.21 -25.06 -9.83
N ALA A 29 -6.25 -25.95 -10.07
CA ALA A 29 -4.86 -25.61 -10.27
C ALA A 29 -4.72 -24.70 -11.50
N ALA A 30 -4.38 -23.43 -11.29
CA ALA A 30 -3.99 -22.54 -12.37
C ALA A 30 -2.65 -23.03 -12.93
N THR A 31 -2.67 -23.63 -14.11
CA THR A 31 -1.46 -24.01 -14.84
C THR A 31 -0.96 -22.77 -15.56
N VAL A 32 0.14 -22.18 -15.08
CA VAL A 32 0.86 -21.13 -15.81
C VAL A 32 1.95 -21.81 -16.61
N GLU A 33 1.81 -21.82 -17.94
CA GLU A 33 2.82 -22.34 -18.86
C GLU A 33 3.92 -21.28 -19.04
N ALA A 34 5.13 -21.58 -18.55
CA ALA A 34 6.30 -20.72 -18.73
C ALA A 34 6.81 -20.83 -20.18
N PRO A 35 7.21 -19.73 -20.84
CA PRO A 35 7.76 -19.80 -22.18
C PRO A 35 9.12 -20.51 -22.15
N ALA A 36 9.35 -21.36 -23.16
CA ALA A 36 10.57 -22.13 -23.31
C ALA A 36 11.79 -21.24 -23.59
N GLY A 37 12.41 -20.73 -22.52
CA GLY A 37 13.75 -20.17 -22.53
C GLY A 37 14.78 -21.28 -22.29
N THR A 38 15.87 -21.27 -23.04
CA THR A 38 16.98 -22.22 -22.95
C THR A 38 17.51 -22.27 -21.51
N ALA A 39 17.24 -23.37 -20.80
CA ALA A 39 17.66 -23.55 -19.41
C ALA A 39 19.19 -23.59 -19.32
N ALA A 40 19.79 -22.52 -18.78
CA ALA A 40 21.13 -22.62 -18.21
C ALA A 40 21.07 -23.59 -17.02
N ALA A 41 22.06 -24.47 -16.91
CA ALA A 41 22.15 -25.43 -15.81
C ALA A 41 22.22 -24.69 -14.47
N SER A 42 21.07 -24.61 -13.80
CA SER A 42 20.96 -23.97 -12.50
C SER A 42 21.40 -24.98 -11.44
N PRO A 43 22.24 -24.62 -10.46
CA PRO A 43 22.62 -25.51 -9.35
C PRO A 43 21.46 -25.77 -8.36
N LEU A 44 20.24 -25.41 -8.73
CA LEU A 44 19.04 -25.53 -7.91
C LEU A 44 18.46 -26.95 -8.02
N VAL A 45 18.23 -27.58 -6.87
CA VAL A 45 17.50 -28.84 -6.76
C VAL A 45 16.01 -28.56 -6.93
N SER A 46 15.38 -29.17 -7.92
CA SER A 46 13.93 -29.11 -8.11
C SER A 46 13.22 -29.99 -7.08
N ALA A 47 12.36 -29.41 -6.25
CA ALA A 47 11.43 -30.15 -5.42
C ALA A 47 10.08 -30.31 -6.14
N SER A 48 9.38 -31.43 -5.90
CA SER A 48 8.01 -31.61 -6.38
C SER A 48 7.08 -30.60 -5.69
N ALA A 49 6.38 -29.76 -6.46
CA ALA A 49 5.35 -28.86 -5.92
C ALA A 49 4.15 -29.61 -5.31
N ALA A 50 4.04 -30.93 -5.53
CA ALA A 50 2.98 -31.77 -4.97
C ALA A 50 3.20 -32.13 -3.48
N THR A 51 4.28 -31.66 -2.85
CA THR A 51 4.60 -31.99 -1.46
C THR A 51 5.08 -30.75 -0.70
N GLY A 52 4.22 -30.24 0.18
CA GLY A 52 4.51 -29.10 1.04
C GLY A 52 3.24 -28.60 1.71
N THR A 53 3.38 -27.96 2.88
CA THR A 53 2.30 -27.15 3.47
C THR A 53 2.68 -25.70 3.24
N PHE A 54 1.79 -24.94 2.62
CA PHE A 54 1.96 -23.49 2.47
C PHE A 54 1.18 -22.78 3.57
N SER A 55 1.86 -21.90 4.30
CA SER A 55 1.24 -20.96 5.23
C SER A 55 1.79 -19.57 4.94
N TYR A 56 0.95 -18.54 5.07
CA TYR A 56 1.35 -17.16 4.91
C TYR A 56 0.93 -16.36 6.15
N ASP A 57 1.70 -15.32 6.48
CA ASP A 57 1.38 -14.34 7.50
C ASP A 57 1.55 -12.93 6.89
N GLN A 58 0.46 -12.17 6.82
CA GLN A 58 0.46 -10.79 6.31
C GLN A 58 0.62 -9.75 7.42
N THR A 59 0.80 -10.21 8.66
CA THR A 59 0.99 -9.38 9.86
C THR A 59 2.41 -9.42 10.40
N GLU A 60 3.26 -10.30 9.88
CA GLU A 60 4.68 -10.36 10.23
C GLU A 60 5.36 -9.03 9.86
N LEU A 61 5.96 -8.40 10.86
CA LEU A 61 6.64 -7.12 10.68
C LEU A 61 8.05 -7.34 10.14
N THR A 62 8.41 -6.56 9.14
CA THR A 62 9.79 -6.49 8.64
C THR A 62 10.66 -5.81 9.69
N LEU A 63 11.79 -6.43 10.04
CA LEU A 63 12.73 -5.88 11.02
C LEU A 63 13.24 -4.50 10.61
N ASN A 64 13.39 -3.56 11.56
CA ASN A 64 13.88 -2.20 11.29
C ASN A 64 15.23 -2.19 10.58
N SER A 65 16.11 -3.15 10.86
CA SER A 65 17.39 -3.30 10.16
C SER A 65 17.21 -3.61 8.67
N VAL A 66 16.20 -4.40 8.32
CA VAL A 66 15.84 -4.72 6.92
C VAL A 66 15.13 -3.55 6.27
N ILE A 67 14.21 -2.87 6.98
CA ILE A 67 13.57 -1.63 6.50
C ILE A 67 14.65 -0.61 6.15
N LYS A 68 15.56 -0.34 7.08
CA LYS A 68 16.69 0.55 6.89
C LYS A 68 17.54 0.14 5.71
N ASP A 69 17.86 -1.14 5.57
CA ASP A 69 18.62 -1.65 4.44
C ASP A 69 17.91 -1.40 3.10
N VAL A 70 16.61 -1.66 3.03
CA VAL A 70 15.79 -1.43 1.83
C VAL A 70 15.75 0.06 1.50
N PHE A 71 15.43 0.94 2.43
CA PHE A 71 15.33 2.39 2.15
C PHE A 71 16.70 3.04 1.91
N GLN A 72 17.78 2.59 2.58
CA GLN A 72 19.13 3.12 2.37
C GLN A 72 19.79 2.61 1.08
N ARG A 73 19.51 1.36 0.66
CA ARG A 73 20.01 0.83 -0.61
C ARG A 73 19.14 1.23 -1.80
N ALA A 74 17.86 1.51 -1.61
CA ALA A 74 16.92 1.65 -2.72
C ALA A 74 16.73 3.07 -3.27
N THR A 75 17.16 4.16 -2.63
CA THR A 75 16.66 5.47 -3.11
C THR A 75 17.63 6.64 -3.00
N SER A 76 18.25 6.96 -4.14
CA SER A 76 18.11 8.26 -4.80
C SER A 76 17.29 8.18 -6.11
N ALA A 77 17.08 6.99 -6.69
CA ALA A 77 16.53 6.85 -8.04
C ALA A 77 15.05 6.40 -8.17
N LEU A 78 14.40 5.86 -7.11
CA LEU A 78 13.15 5.06 -7.31
C LEU A 78 11.90 5.56 -6.57
N CYS A 79 12.01 6.34 -5.50
CA CYS A 79 10.85 6.83 -4.73
C CYS A 79 10.97 8.32 -4.34
N GLY A 80 11.60 9.13 -5.21
CA GLY A 80 11.73 10.58 -4.97
C GLY A 80 12.57 10.93 -3.74
N ALA A 81 13.53 10.07 -3.36
CA ALA A 81 14.43 10.38 -2.26
C ALA A 81 15.35 11.53 -2.66
N THR A 82 15.16 12.68 -2.02
CA THR A 82 16.10 13.78 -2.10
C THR A 82 17.29 13.54 -1.16
N ASP A 83 18.45 13.97 -1.65
CA ASP A 83 19.73 13.81 -1.00
C ASP A 83 19.81 14.48 0.39
N ASP A 84 20.71 13.91 1.18
CA ASP A 84 20.98 14.09 2.61
C ASP A 84 19.81 13.76 3.54
N PHE A 85 19.85 12.52 4.05
CA PHE A 85 19.17 12.05 5.26
C PHE A 85 19.63 12.86 6.48
N VAL A 86 19.41 14.18 6.51
CA VAL A 86 19.81 15.03 7.61
C VAL A 86 19.11 14.53 8.86
N VAL A 87 19.94 13.96 9.74
CA VAL A 87 19.62 13.32 11.03
C VAL A 87 19.25 14.38 12.08
N ALA A 88 18.47 15.39 11.72
CA ALA A 88 18.11 16.48 12.62
C ALA A 88 16.58 16.60 12.78
N ASN A 89 16.05 15.66 13.56
CA ASN A 89 14.99 15.82 14.56
C ASN A 89 13.60 16.31 14.06
N PRO A 90 12.59 15.44 13.88
CA PRO A 90 11.40 15.78 13.11
C PRO A 90 10.23 16.39 13.89
N LEU A 91 10.24 16.46 15.22
CA LEU A 91 9.06 16.95 15.96
C LEU A 91 8.82 18.47 15.86
N GLU A 92 9.77 19.23 15.29
CA GLU A 92 9.54 20.62 14.87
C GLU A 92 9.13 20.73 13.39
N TRP A 93 9.06 19.61 12.66
CA TRP A 93 8.60 19.59 11.27
C TRP A 93 7.18 20.12 11.21
N LYS A 94 6.95 21.11 10.35
CA LYS A 94 5.67 21.78 10.25
C LYS A 94 4.90 21.24 9.05
N LEU A 95 3.65 20.93 9.29
CA LEU A 95 2.70 20.55 8.27
C LEU A 95 1.67 21.66 8.11
N ALA A 96 1.55 22.17 6.89
CA ALA A 96 0.49 23.10 6.52
C ALA A 96 -0.71 22.35 5.93
N VAL A 97 -1.92 22.75 6.28
CA VAL A 97 -3.15 22.31 5.61
C VAL A 97 -3.82 23.55 5.02
N THR A 98 -3.98 23.57 3.70
CA THR A 98 -4.30 24.79 2.94
C THR A 98 -5.37 24.52 1.86
N GLY A 99 -5.74 25.56 1.12
CA GLY A 99 -6.66 25.48 0.00
C GLY A 99 -8.10 25.78 0.38
N GLU A 100 -9.05 24.98 -0.10
CA GLU A 100 -10.49 25.16 0.13
C GLU A 100 -10.94 24.58 1.49
N VAL A 101 -10.46 25.21 2.55
CA VAL A 101 -10.73 24.86 3.95
C VAL A 101 -11.16 26.11 4.73
N ASP A 102 -11.98 25.97 5.77
CA ASP A 102 -12.43 27.12 6.57
C ASP A 102 -11.44 27.51 7.66
N ASN A 103 -10.59 26.58 8.10
CA ASN A 103 -9.56 26.79 9.11
C ASN A 103 -8.19 26.30 8.63
N ALA A 104 -7.61 26.99 7.63
CA ALA A 104 -6.25 26.70 7.18
C ALA A 104 -5.25 26.91 8.32
N PHE A 105 -4.34 25.95 8.52
CA PHE A 105 -3.40 25.99 9.64
C PHE A 105 -2.01 25.51 9.24
N THR A 106 -1.04 25.79 10.10
CA THR A 106 0.29 25.19 10.08
C THR A 106 0.64 24.82 11.50
N ALA A 107 0.89 23.53 11.74
CA ALA A 107 1.17 23.00 13.06
C ALA A 107 2.39 22.06 13.01
N PRO A 108 3.16 21.97 14.09
CA PRO A 108 4.22 20.98 14.18
C PRO A 108 3.62 19.57 14.26
N VAL A 109 4.37 18.57 13.78
CA VAL A 109 3.94 17.17 13.73
C VAL A 109 3.66 16.61 15.14
N ASP A 110 4.37 17.06 16.17
CA ASP A 110 4.15 16.61 17.56
C ASP A 110 2.80 17.06 18.13
N GLU A 111 2.39 18.30 17.86
CA GLU A 111 1.08 18.82 18.22
C GLU A 111 -0.01 17.98 17.55
N LEU A 112 0.07 17.80 16.23
CA LEU A 112 -0.92 17.00 15.48
C LEU A 112 -0.95 15.54 15.95
N ALA A 113 0.21 14.95 16.24
CA ALA A 113 0.33 13.60 16.77
C ALA A 113 -0.29 13.46 18.17
N SER A 114 -0.25 14.51 18.99
CA SER A 114 -0.86 14.53 20.32
C SER A 114 -2.39 14.63 20.26
N GLU A 115 -2.93 15.22 19.19
CA GLU A 115 -4.37 15.34 18.98
C GLU A 115 -4.99 14.03 18.48
N ASN A 116 -4.38 13.45 17.44
CA ASN A 116 -4.86 12.22 16.85
C ASN A 116 -3.75 11.51 16.06
N SER A 117 -3.34 10.36 16.57
CA SER A 117 -2.46 9.43 15.89
C SER A 117 -3.10 8.06 15.82
N VAL A 118 -2.93 7.41 14.67
CA VAL A 118 -3.29 6.01 14.47
C VAL A 118 -2.03 5.16 14.42
N LYS A 119 -2.14 3.89 14.81
CA LYS A 119 -1.09 2.88 14.69
C LYS A 119 -1.71 1.63 14.04
N GLN A 120 -1.20 1.22 12.89
CA GLN A 120 -1.74 0.12 12.10
C GLN A 120 -0.66 -0.61 11.30
N VAL A 121 -0.80 -1.93 11.18
CA VAL A 121 0.07 -2.72 10.30
C VAL A 121 -0.26 -2.42 8.84
N MET A 122 0.72 -1.93 8.09
CA MET A 122 0.59 -1.58 6.68
C MET A 122 1.75 -2.16 5.88
N THR A 123 1.48 -2.43 4.60
CA THR A 123 2.48 -2.92 3.65
C THR A 123 2.79 -1.86 2.60
N CYS A 124 4.07 -1.60 2.41
CA CYS A 124 4.64 -0.75 1.37
C CYS A 124 5.33 -1.66 0.33
N THR A 125 4.78 -1.73 -0.88
CA THR A 125 5.37 -2.51 -1.99
C THR A 125 5.70 -1.57 -3.14
N CYS A 126 6.94 -1.63 -3.64
CA CYS A 126 7.35 -0.84 -4.80
C CYS A 126 6.59 -1.31 -6.06
N GLY A 127 6.04 -0.38 -6.84
CA GLY A 127 5.37 -0.71 -8.11
C GLY A 127 6.30 -1.38 -9.13
N GLY A 128 7.61 -1.15 -9.02
CA GLY A 128 8.64 -1.81 -9.82
C GLY A 128 9.21 -3.09 -9.20
N ASN A 129 8.64 -3.61 -8.12
CA ASN A 129 9.13 -4.82 -7.47
C ASN A 129 8.90 -6.03 -8.41
N PRO A 130 9.96 -6.68 -8.94
CA PRO A 130 9.79 -7.84 -9.83
C PRO A 130 9.20 -9.01 -9.05
N ALA A 131 8.69 -10.04 -9.75
CA ALA A 131 8.35 -11.31 -9.12
C ALA A 131 9.56 -11.85 -8.33
N ASP A 132 9.30 -12.37 -7.12
CA ASP A 132 10.30 -12.80 -6.12
C ASP A 132 11.20 -11.65 -5.58
N GLY A 133 10.88 -10.41 -5.91
CA GLY A 133 11.60 -9.22 -5.48
C GLY A 133 11.37 -8.88 -4.00
N LYS A 134 12.39 -8.25 -3.39
CA LYS A 134 12.42 -7.93 -1.96
C LYS A 134 12.02 -6.48 -1.63
N ALA A 135 11.54 -5.71 -2.61
CA ALA A 135 11.09 -4.32 -2.39
C ALA A 135 9.66 -4.27 -1.83
N ILE A 136 9.47 -4.95 -0.70
CA ILE A 136 8.23 -5.05 0.06
C ILE A 136 8.56 -4.95 1.56
N ILE A 137 7.84 -4.09 2.26
CA ILE A 137 7.99 -3.86 3.70
C ILE A 137 6.60 -3.95 4.33
N THR A 138 6.46 -4.74 5.39
CA THR A 138 5.30 -4.68 6.30
C THR A 138 5.77 -4.10 7.62
N ALA A 139 5.12 -3.04 8.10
CA ALA A 139 5.51 -2.34 9.31
C ALA A 139 4.28 -1.92 10.12
N ASP A 140 4.44 -1.77 11.43
CA ASP A 140 3.46 -1.12 12.28
C ASP A 140 3.62 0.39 12.17
N VAL A 141 2.78 1.00 11.34
CA VAL A 141 2.89 2.40 10.92
C VAL A 141 2.09 3.27 11.88
N LYS A 142 2.76 4.24 12.48
CA LYS A 142 2.15 5.24 13.33
C LYS A 142 2.26 6.63 12.72
N GLY A 143 1.17 7.38 12.74
CA GLY A 143 1.12 8.69 12.13
C GLY A 143 -0.21 9.41 12.29
N ILE A 144 -0.26 10.60 11.71
CA ILE A 144 -1.45 11.45 11.70
C ILE A 144 -2.34 11.02 10.53
N PRO A 145 -3.59 10.60 10.75
CA PRO A 145 -4.49 10.23 9.66
C PRO A 145 -4.87 11.45 8.84
N VAL A 146 -4.85 11.33 7.50
CA VAL A 146 -5.20 12.44 6.60
C VAL A 146 -6.63 12.91 6.83
N SER A 147 -7.55 12.02 7.21
CA SER A 147 -8.92 12.40 7.60
C SER A 147 -8.95 13.40 8.76
N HIS A 148 -8.09 13.23 9.77
CA HIS A 148 -8.00 14.18 10.89
C HIS A 148 -7.53 15.56 10.44
N LEU A 149 -6.58 15.62 9.49
CA LEU A 149 -6.11 16.89 8.93
C LEU A 149 -7.23 17.63 8.18
N LEU A 150 -8.04 16.90 7.41
CA LEU A 150 -9.18 17.44 6.69
C LEU A 150 -10.27 17.94 7.65
N ASP A 151 -10.57 17.16 8.69
CA ASP A 151 -11.56 17.50 9.71
C ASP A 151 -11.12 18.73 10.52
N ARG A 152 -9.86 18.75 10.98
CA ARG A 152 -9.29 19.88 11.73
C ARG A 152 -9.26 21.18 10.93
N ALA A 153 -8.99 21.08 9.62
CA ALA A 153 -8.99 22.24 8.74
C ALA A 153 -10.41 22.71 8.36
N GLU A 154 -11.45 21.94 8.69
CA GLU A 154 -12.82 22.19 8.24
C GLU A 154 -12.87 22.25 6.70
N ALA A 155 -12.48 21.15 6.04
CA ALA A 155 -12.53 21.03 4.59
C ALA A 155 -13.94 21.29 4.06
N ARG A 156 -14.06 22.20 3.07
CA ARG A 156 -15.36 22.68 2.59
C ARG A 156 -16.12 21.61 1.83
N ASP A 157 -17.44 21.74 1.81
CA ASP A 157 -18.30 20.90 0.97
C ASP A 157 -17.83 20.92 -0.49
N GLY A 158 -17.82 19.76 -1.14
CA GLY A 158 -17.52 19.62 -2.57
C GLY A 158 -16.04 19.62 -2.94
N VAL A 159 -15.10 19.75 -2.01
CA VAL A 159 -13.69 19.44 -2.28
C VAL A 159 -13.53 17.96 -2.60
N ASN A 160 -12.61 17.62 -3.50
CA ASN A 160 -12.46 16.26 -4.01
C ASN A 160 -11.01 15.81 -4.20
N THR A 161 -10.06 16.73 -4.07
CA THR A 161 -8.65 16.48 -4.36
C THR A 161 -7.78 16.94 -3.21
N VAL A 162 -6.78 16.11 -2.88
CA VAL A 162 -5.72 16.43 -1.94
C VAL A 162 -4.38 16.34 -2.65
N THR A 163 -3.57 17.39 -2.54
CA THR A 163 -2.22 17.45 -3.07
C THR A 163 -1.24 17.44 -1.92
N PHE A 164 -0.36 16.44 -1.91
CA PHE A 164 0.77 16.37 -0.98
C PHE A 164 1.96 17.08 -1.62
N VAL A 165 2.48 18.09 -0.94
CA VAL A 165 3.69 18.82 -1.36
C VAL A 165 4.84 18.40 -0.44
N SER A 166 5.88 17.84 -1.04
CA SER A 166 7.12 17.49 -0.37
C SER A 166 8.04 18.70 -0.22
N SER A 167 8.95 18.66 0.75
CA SER A 167 9.94 19.72 1.00
C SER A 167 10.87 20.03 -0.18
N ASP A 168 11.02 19.08 -1.12
CA ASP A 168 11.77 19.24 -2.36
C ASP A 168 10.97 19.91 -3.50
N GLY A 169 9.68 20.22 -3.25
CA GLY A 169 8.76 20.79 -4.22
C GLY A 169 8.03 19.75 -5.08
N THR A 170 8.23 18.45 -4.87
CA THR A 170 7.44 17.41 -5.53
C THR A 170 5.98 17.49 -5.06
N GLU A 171 5.05 17.60 -6.00
CA GLU A 171 3.61 17.61 -5.74
C GLU A 171 2.95 16.33 -6.26
N LEU A 172 2.09 15.71 -5.46
CA LEU A 172 1.27 14.56 -5.87
C LEU A 172 -0.19 14.76 -5.46
N ALA A 173 -1.06 14.92 -6.45
CA ALA A 173 -2.49 15.05 -6.29
C ALA A 173 -3.21 13.70 -6.36
N MET A 174 -4.16 13.46 -5.46
CA MET A 174 -4.98 12.25 -5.40
C MET A 174 -6.43 12.57 -4.99
N PRO A 175 -7.42 11.74 -5.37
CA PRO A 175 -8.78 11.91 -4.86
C PRO A 175 -8.84 11.77 -3.34
N ILE A 176 -9.54 12.67 -2.66
CA ILE A 176 -9.75 12.61 -1.20
C ILE A 176 -10.43 11.29 -0.82
N SER A 177 -11.42 10.86 -1.60
CA SER A 177 -12.14 9.60 -1.39
C SER A 177 -11.21 8.40 -1.43
N TYR A 178 -10.21 8.42 -2.31
CA TYR A 178 -9.19 7.38 -2.39
C TYR A 178 -8.30 7.40 -1.16
N VAL A 179 -7.71 8.56 -0.82
CA VAL A 179 -6.76 8.67 0.31
C VAL A 179 -7.42 8.28 1.63
N VAL A 180 -8.63 8.78 1.90
CA VAL A 180 -9.38 8.43 3.12
C VAL A 180 -9.82 6.95 3.09
N GLY A 181 -10.35 6.47 1.96
CA GLY A 181 -10.77 5.08 1.79
C GLY A 181 -9.63 4.06 1.85
N ARG A 182 -8.38 4.50 1.69
CA ARG A 182 -7.16 3.70 1.84
C ARG A 182 -6.44 3.93 3.17
N HIS A 183 -7.06 4.62 4.14
CA HIS A 183 -6.46 4.92 5.43
C HIS A 183 -5.11 5.65 5.27
N GLY A 184 -5.10 6.74 4.51
CA GLY A 184 -3.94 7.60 4.34
C GLY A 184 -3.46 8.15 5.68
N VAL A 185 -2.18 7.94 5.98
CA VAL A 185 -1.51 8.35 7.21
C VAL A 185 -0.19 9.03 6.87
N LEU A 186 0.06 10.22 7.41
CA LEU A 186 1.39 10.81 7.41
C LEU A 186 2.16 10.26 8.61
N SER A 187 2.95 9.21 8.35
CA SER A 187 3.73 8.51 9.35
C SER A 187 4.94 9.31 9.77
N TYR A 188 5.22 9.31 11.08
CA TYR A 188 6.43 9.86 11.69
C TYR A 188 7.18 8.79 12.54
N GLU A 189 6.60 7.59 12.66
CA GLU A 189 7.16 6.48 13.43
C GLU A 189 6.72 5.15 12.78
N ILE A 190 7.63 4.18 12.72
CA ILE A 190 7.36 2.82 12.26
C ILE A 190 8.00 1.81 13.21
N ASN A 191 7.28 0.72 13.52
CA ASN A 191 7.76 -0.33 14.44
C ASN A 191 8.32 0.24 15.76
N ASP A 192 7.63 1.22 16.34
CA ASP A 192 8.03 1.91 17.58
C ASP A 192 9.38 2.65 17.51
N GLU A 193 9.88 2.93 16.30
CA GLU A 193 11.08 3.71 16.05
C GLU A 193 10.76 4.94 15.20
N ASP A 194 11.41 6.06 15.51
CA ASP A 194 11.31 7.30 14.74
C ASP A 194 11.62 7.04 13.25
N LEU A 195 10.81 7.63 12.37
CA LEU A 195 10.92 7.40 10.93
C LEU A 195 12.33 7.72 10.41
N SER A 196 13.02 8.73 10.96
CA SER A 196 14.36 9.14 10.54
C SER A 196 15.43 8.06 10.79
N ALA A 197 15.23 7.21 11.81
CA ALA A 197 16.19 6.17 12.17
C ALA A 197 16.09 4.91 11.31
N SER A 198 14.86 4.60 10.86
CA SER A 198 14.55 3.44 10.00
C SER A 198 14.45 3.79 8.52
N VAL A 199 13.45 4.56 8.11
CA VAL A 199 13.15 4.89 6.69
C VAL A 199 13.96 6.10 6.21
N GLY A 200 14.27 7.02 7.12
CA GLY A 200 14.83 8.32 6.82
C GLY A 200 13.77 9.37 6.47
N GLY A 201 14.12 10.65 6.61
CA GLY A 201 13.18 11.76 6.48
C GLY A 201 12.40 12.03 7.76
N ASN A 202 11.44 12.94 7.68
CA ASN A 202 10.67 13.48 8.81
C ASN A 202 9.26 12.90 8.88
N ASN A 203 8.63 12.73 7.71
CA ASN A 203 7.38 12.01 7.59
C ASN A 203 7.26 11.32 6.23
N GLN A 204 6.33 10.39 6.10
CA GLN A 204 5.99 9.76 4.82
C GLN A 204 4.50 9.42 4.79
N LEU A 205 3.85 9.64 3.65
CA LEU A 205 2.51 9.15 3.38
C LEU A 205 2.51 7.62 3.26
N TRP A 206 1.66 6.96 4.02
CA TRP A 206 1.35 5.53 3.89
C TRP A 206 -0.13 5.35 3.63
N MET A 207 -0.46 4.41 2.75
CA MET A 207 -1.84 4.03 2.44
C MET A 207 -1.96 2.53 2.28
N THR A 208 -3.02 1.95 2.83
CA THR A 208 -3.31 0.53 2.59
C THR A 208 -3.65 0.31 1.12
N ARG A 209 -3.31 -0.87 0.60
CA ARG A 209 -3.68 -1.32 -0.74
C ARG A 209 -3.28 -0.36 -1.88
N THR A 210 -2.25 0.47 -1.65
CA THR A 210 -1.77 1.47 -2.61
C THR A 210 -0.29 1.22 -2.93
N PRO A 211 0.14 1.37 -4.19
CA PRO A 211 1.54 1.17 -4.56
C PRO A 211 2.45 2.23 -3.92
N ALA A 212 3.65 1.83 -3.51
CA ALA A 212 4.54 2.71 -2.75
C ALA A 212 5.09 3.91 -3.55
N ASN A 213 5.00 3.91 -4.88
CA ASN A 213 5.41 5.08 -5.68
C ASN A 213 4.50 6.30 -5.46
N TYR A 214 3.37 6.15 -4.76
CA TYR A 214 2.50 7.24 -4.33
C TYR A 214 2.78 7.70 -2.89
N PHE A 215 3.76 7.11 -2.20
CA PHE A 215 4.06 7.40 -0.79
C PHE A 215 5.04 8.56 -0.70
N VAL A 216 4.50 9.77 -0.77
CA VAL A 216 5.27 11.02 -0.70
C VAL A 216 6.01 11.13 0.62
N ARG A 217 7.28 11.52 0.56
CA ARG A 217 8.15 11.72 1.73
C ARG A 217 8.27 13.20 2.06
N ASP A 218 8.64 13.51 3.30
CA ASP A 218 8.91 14.87 3.77
C ASP A 218 7.82 15.86 3.38
N VAL A 219 6.55 15.48 3.60
CA VAL A 219 5.40 16.31 3.27
C VAL A 219 5.40 17.56 4.16
N VAL A 220 5.36 18.73 3.54
CA VAL A 220 5.27 20.04 4.20
C VAL A 220 3.89 20.68 4.06
N GLU A 221 3.10 20.28 3.06
CA GLU A 221 1.76 20.82 2.82
C GLU A 221 0.80 19.72 2.35
N VAL A 222 -0.42 19.74 2.89
CA VAL A 222 -1.60 19.02 2.42
C VAL A 222 -2.59 20.07 1.89
N ARG A 223 -2.60 20.24 0.57
CA ARG A 223 -3.45 21.24 -0.10
C ARG A 223 -4.75 20.61 -0.55
N VAL A 224 -5.88 21.19 -0.15
CA VAL A 224 -7.22 20.70 -0.45
C VAL A 224 -7.84 21.56 -1.55
N THR A 225 -8.32 20.94 -2.63
CA THR A 225 -8.95 21.67 -3.74
C THR A 225 -10.23 20.98 -4.23
N ARG A 226 -11.08 21.77 -4.89
CA ARG A 226 -12.16 21.27 -5.74
C ARG A 226 -11.72 21.34 -7.19
N GLU A 227 -11.51 20.18 -7.78
CA GLU A 227 -11.26 20.06 -9.22
C GLU A 227 -12.56 19.74 -9.96
N GLU A 228 -12.70 20.22 -11.20
CA GLU A 228 -13.83 19.83 -12.06
C GLU A 228 -13.76 18.33 -12.40
N GLU A 229 -12.56 17.85 -12.68
CA GLU A 229 -12.22 16.44 -12.87
C GLU A 229 -11.12 16.07 -11.85
N PRO A 230 -11.45 15.28 -10.81
CA PRO A 230 -10.45 14.80 -9.86
C PRO A 230 -9.33 14.02 -10.57
N PRO A 231 -8.11 14.01 -10.03
CA PRO A 231 -7.04 13.19 -10.58
C PRO A 231 -7.43 11.71 -10.57
N ALA A 232 -6.88 10.92 -11.49
CA ALA A 232 -7.10 9.48 -11.52
C ALA A 232 -6.66 8.83 -10.19
N ASN A 233 -7.32 7.74 -9.82
CA ASN A 233 -6.92 6.98 -8.65
C ASN A 233 -5.49 6.44 -8.85
N PRO A 234 -4.69 6.32 -7.77
CA PRO A 234 -3.43 5.63 -7.82
C PRO A 234 -3.53 4.25 -8.49
N GLY A 235 -2.77 4.09 -9.58
CA GLY A 235 -2.74 2.85 -10.35
C GLY A 235 -3.94 2.61 -11.28
N GLU A 236 -4.80 3.61 -11.48
CA GLU A 236 -5.80 3.60 -12.56
C GLU A 236 -5.07 3.37 -13.90
N ASP A 237 -5.63 2.48 -14.73
CA ASP A 237 -5.04 1.97 -15.99
C ASP A 237 -3.82 1.04 -15.89
N MET A 238 -3.30 0.76 -14.69
CA MET A 238 -2.29 -0.30 -14.54
C MET A 238 -2.96 -1.68 -14.52
N THR A 239 -2.39 -2.65 -15.23
CA THR A 239 -2.87 -4.05 -15.16
C THR A 239 -2.71 -4.64 -13.75
N TYR A 240 -1.64 -4.24 -13.07
CA TYR A 240 -1.23 -4.77 -11.77
C TYR A 240 -0.71 -3.62 -10.88
N PRO A 241 -1.58 -2.69 -10.45
CA PRO A 241 -1.15 -1.51 -9.73
C PRO A 241 -0.48 -1.89 -8.42
N ASN A 242 -1.10 -2.79 -7.67
CA ASN A 242 -0.65 -3.23 -6.35
C ASN A 242 -0.70 -4.77 -6.26
N SER A 243 0.28 -5.43 -6.87
CA SER A 243 0.37 -6.89 -6.82
C SER A 243 1.01 -7.37 -5.53
N PRO A 244 0.42 -8.39 -4.86
CA PRO A 244 1.12 -9.07 -3.79
C PRO A 244 2.40 -9.69 -4.35
N ASN A 245 3.50 -9.53 -3.62
CA ASN A 245 4.74 -10.23 -3.92
C ASN A 245 4.95 -11.37 -2.93
N VAL A 246 5.47 -12.49 -3.40
CA VAL A 246 5.85 -13.63 -2.59
C VAL A 246 7.33 -13.84 -2.81
N GLY A 247 8.12 -13.82 -1.74
CA GLY A 247 9.54 -14.12 -1.77
C GLY A 247 9.84 -15.32 -0.88
N VAL A 248 10.64 -16.26 -1.37
CA VAL A 248 11.15 -17.36 -0.55
C VAL A 248 12.31 -16.83 0.30
N LEU A 249 12.08 -16.69 1.62
CA LEU A 249 13.10 -16.18 2.55
C LEU A 249 14.13 -17.23 2.96
N ALA A 250 13.71 -18.50 3.04
CA ALA A 250 14.59 -19.63 3.31
C ALA A 250 14.02 -20.90 2.68
N ALA A 251 14.91 -21.78 2.23
CA ALA A 251 14.59 -23.13 1.83
C ALA A 251 15.62 -24.06 2.47
N SER A 252 15.16 -25.16 3.06
CA SER A 252 16.03 -26.21 3.57
C SER A 252 15.53 -27.56 3.08
N VAL A 253 16.45 -28.47 2.81
CA VAL A 253 16.15 -29.86 2.48
C VAL A 253 16.62 -30.69 3.68
N SER A 254 15.71 -31.46 4.25
CA SER A 254 16.02 -32.44 5.31
C SER A 254 16.71 -33.67 4.75
#